data_AF-A0A956IPB3-F1
#
_entry.id   AF-A0A956IPB3-F1
#
_cell.length_a   1.000
_cell.length_b   1.000
_cell.length_c   1.000
_cell.angle_alpha   90.00
_cell.angle_beta   90.00
_cell.angle_gamma   90.00
#
_symmetry.space_group_name_H-M   'P 1'
#
loop_
_entity.id
_entity.type
_entity.pdbx_description
1 polymer ?
#
loop_
_entity_poly.entity_id
_entity_poly.type
_entity_poly.pdbx_seq_one_letter_code
_entity_poly.pdbx_strand_id
1 'polypeptide(L)'
;DEHPKQDKAALEATWTSARIREATATGSVDEWLSRGIAPGSALPSLAVDPDEDAVNQARQVSASVSNLCLELAPDPRLELGERQDNDWLQELPDPITRLCWGNALFVPDAVAKKHDLSNRDMVELRAGDVRLRVPIWIKPGQAERTLSIWLGHGERAGVDAAPVRSSGAPWLVRGIEITPLDERDDRLVCVQSTTSQEGRPLALSMHLSEWRTEPERLRRHNEDPPSLHPKRLQGSPQWGMVIDLNACTGCSVCVLACQAENNTPSVGPADASLGRAMHWLRIDRYFAGDSAESMAQPMACQHCEKAPCEYVCPVGATTHSPDGLNEMTYNRCVGTRFCSNNCPYKVRRFNWREYAPTPGERRVLLENPNVTVRARGVMEKCTYCVQRIRRAEIDCKLEHRELRDGDVATACEQACPTRAIVFGDISDPRSRVSERRGSSRLYGVLAEEGTRPRTRYLARIKNSPEEDT
;
A
#
# COMPACT_ATOMS: atom_id res chain seq x y z
N ASP A 1 25.25 23.17 20.04
CA ASP A 1 24.59 22.88 21.32
C ASP A 1 23.76 24.02 21.93
N GLU A 2 23.89 25.28 21.50
CA GLU A 2 23.03 26.37 22.02
C GLU A 2 21.68 26.50 21.30
N HIS A 3 21.61 26.24 19.99
CA HIS A 3 20.37 26.34 19.22
C HIS A 3 19.22 25.47 19.74
N PRO A 4 19.42 24.18 20.08
CA PRO A 4 18.32 23.35 20.59
C PRO A 4 17.74 23.85 21.93
N LYS A 5 18.55 24.52 22.75
CA LYS A 5 18.10 25.10 24.03
C LYS A 5 17.29 26.37 23.81
N GLN A 6 17.69 27.19 22.84
CA GLN A 6 16.95 28.39 22.43
C GLN A 6 15.61 28.03 21.80
N ASP A 7 15.56 27.01 20.96
CA ASP A 7 14.33 26.54 20.32
C ASP A 7 13.32 26.00 21.35
N LYS A 8 13.80 25.18 22.30
CA LYS A 8 12.96 24.70 23.41
C LYS A 8 12.40 25.85 24.23
N ALA A 9 13.23 26.83 24.60
CA ALA A 9 12.78 27.98 25.37
C ALA A 9 11.75 28.84 24.62
N ALA A 10 11.95 29.04 23.30
CA ALA A 10 11.00 29.75 22.46
C ALA A 10 9.65 29.01 22.33
N LEU A 11 9.71 27.69 22.21
CA LEU A 11 8.53 26.83 22.21
C LEU A 11 7.78 26.94 23.54
N GLU A 12 8.48 26.76 24.67
CA GLU A 12 7.90 26.87 26.02
C GLU A 12 7.28 28.26 26.24
N ALA A 13 7.96 29.34 25.83
CA ALA A 13 7.42 30.69 25.92
C ALA A 13 6.12 30.86 25.11
N THR A 14 6.05 30.25 23.92
CA THR A 14 4.85 30.30 23.06
C THR A 14 3.69 29.55 23.69
N TRP A 15 3.91 28.32 24.16
CA TRP A 15 2.87 27.47 24.74
C TRP A 15 2.46 27.87 26.16
N THR A 16 3.29 28.66 26.85
CA THR A 16 2.93 29.27 28.15
C THR A 16 2.33 30.67 28.02
N SER A 17 2.25 31.22 26.81
CA SER A 17 1.62 32.52 26.56
C SER A 17 0.14 32.52 26.95
N ALA A 18 -0.36 33.67 27.39
CA ALA A 18 -1.76 33.85 27.80
C ALA A 18 -2.74 33.44 26.69
N ARG A 19 -2.45 33.83 25.45
CA ARG A 19 -3.28 33.52 24.27
C ARG A 19 -3.47 32.01 24.05
N ILE A 20 -2.39 31.22 24.16
CA ILE A 20 -2.48 29.77 23.99
C ILE A 20 -3.19 29.16 25.20
N ARG A 21 -2.85 29.58 26.42
CA ARG A 21 -3.49 29.08 27.65
C ARG A 21 -4.99 29.38 27.75
N GLU A 22 -5.45 30.47 27.15
CA GLU A 22 -6.88 30.79 27.05
C GLU A 22 -7.60 29.90 26.02
N ALA A 23 -6.90 29.49 24.95
CA ALA A 23 -7.46 28.67 23.87
C ALA A 23 -7.40 27.16 24.14
N THR A 24 -6.37 26.69 24.83
CA THR A 24 -6.22 25.28 25.22
C THR A 24 -6.86 25.06 26.59
N ALA A 25 -7.64 24.00 26.76
CA ALA A 25 -8.22 23.63 28.05
C ALA A 25 -7.13 23.31 29.10
N THR A 26 -7.55 22.97 30.32
CA THR A 26 -6.68 22.50 31.41
C THR A 26 -5.63 21.46 30.97
N GLY A 27 -4.38 21.66 31.38
CA GLY A 27 -3.27 20.71 31.17
C GLY A 27 -1.92 21.41 31.20
N SER A 28 -0.84 20.65 31.37
CA SER A 28 0.54 21.17 31.25
C SER A 28 1.11 20.90 29.85
N VAL A 29 2.15 21.66 29.46
CA VAL A 29 2.90 21.40 28.22
C VAL A 29 3.44 19.96 28.20
N ASP A 30 3.87 19.44 29.35
CA ASP A 30 4.34 18.05 29.48
C ASP A 30 3.22 17.02 29.22
N GLU A 31 2.00 17.28 29.68
CA GLU A 31 0.84 16.42 29.40
C GLU A 31 0.52 16.41 27.89
N TRP A 32 0.60 17.58 27.24
CA TRP A 32 0.36 17.70 25.80
C TRP A 32 1.47 17.03 24.99
N LEU A 33 2.73 17.17 25.39
CA LEU A 33 3.86 16.47 24.78
C LEU A 33 3.73 14.95 24.93
N SER A 34 3.25 14.46 26.08
CA SER A 34 3.00 13.04 26.30
C SER A 34 1.84 12.49 25.45
N ARG A 35 0.77 13.26 25.26
CA ARG A 35 -0.39 12.84 24.45
C ARG A 35 -0.22 13.10 22.95
N GLY A 36 0.66 14.03 22.58
CA GLY A 36 0.82 14.53 21.21
C GLY A 36 -0.27 15.50 20.73
N ILE A 37 -1.26 15.82 21.57
CA ILE A 37 -2.39 16.70 21.25
C ILE A 37 -2.67 17.62 22.44
N ALA A 38 -2.91 18.91 22.18
CA ALA A 38 -3.35 19.89 23.16
C ALA A 38 -4.89 19.96 23.20
N PRO A 39 -5.57 19.49 24.26
CA PRO A 39 -7.03 19.55 24.37
C PRO A 39 -7.55 20.99 24.30
N GLY A 40 -8.71 21.20 23.68
CA GLY A 40 -9.33 22.53 23.52
C GLY A 40 -8.79 23.36 22.34
N SER A 41 -7.69 22.95 21.71
CA SER A 41 -7.09 23.66 20.56
C SER A 41 -7.87 23.54 19.23
N ALA A 42 -9.02 22.87 19.23
CA ALA A 42 -9.85 22.74 18.03
C ALA A 42 -10.43 24.10 17.61
N LEU A 43 -10.42 24.40 16.32
CA LEU A 43 -11.04 25.61 15.79
C LEU A 43 -12.56 25.59 16.05
N PRO A 44 -13.17 26.73 16.41
CA PRO A 44 -14.62 26.80 16.59
C PRO A 44 -15.34 26.54 15.27
N SER A 45 -16.52 25.92 15.35
CA SER A 45 -17.40 25.78 14.19
C SER A 45 -17.91 27.17 13.76
N LEU A 46 -17.78 27.46 12.46
CA LEU A 46 -18.30 28.69 11.87
C LEU A 46 -19.58 28.37 11.11
N ALA A 47 -20.68 29.01 11.47
CA ALA A 47 -21.88 29.03 10.64
C ALA A 47 -21.61 29.91 9.42
N VAL A 48 -21.76 29.36 8.22
CA VAL A 48 -21.55 30.07 6.96
C VAL A 48 -22.86 30.12 6.19
N ASP A 49 -23.15 31.29 5.61
CA ASP A 49 -24.24 31.48 4.65
C ASP A 49 -23.60 31.68 3.27
N PRO A 50 -23.69 30.70 2.36
CA PRO A 50 -23.02 30.78 1.07
C PRO A 50 -23.66 31.86 0.20
N ASP A 51 -22.83 32.74 -0.35
CA ASP A 51 -23.25 33.71 -1.36
C ASP A 51 -23.65 32.97 -2.65
N GLU A 52 -24.96 32.80 -2.86
CA GLU A 52 -25.51 32.08 -4.01
C GLU A 52 -25.15 32.75 -5.35
N ASP A 53 -25.06 34.08 -5.38
CA ASP A 53 -24.72 34.84 -6.59
C ASP A 53 -23.26 34.58 -6.98
N ALA A 54 -22.35 34.56 -6.01
CA ALA A 54 -20.95 34.20 -6.23
C ALA A 54 -20.80 32.75 -6.73
N VAL A 55 -21.57 31.80 -6.16
CA VAL A 55 -21.59 30.41 -6.62
C VAL A 55 -22.10 30.30 -8.07
N ASN A 56 -23.18 31.02 -8.40
CA ASN A 56 -23.76 31.02 -9.73
C ASN A 56 -22.82 31.65 -10.77
N GLN A 57 -22.12 32.74 -10.44
CA GLN A 57 -21.10 33.32 -11.31
C GLN A 57 -19.94 32.35 -11.56
N ALA A 58 -19.46 31.65 -10.52
CA ALA A 58 -18.37 30.69 -10.66
C ALA A 58 -18.71 29.52 -11.61
N ARG A 59 -19.98 29.07 -11.62
CA ARG A 59 -20.44 27.98 -12.52
C ARG A 59 -20.37 28.36 -14.00
N GLN A 60 -20.66 29.62 -14.34
CA GLN A 60 -20.72 30.09 -15.73
C GLN A 60 -19.35 30.14 -16.44
N VAL A 61 -18.23 30.13 -15.69
CA VAL A 61 -16.87 30.23 -16.25
C VAL A 61 -16.39 28.92 -16.91
N SER A 62 -17.15 27.83 -16.81
CA SER A 62 -16.80 26.52 -17.35
C SER A 62 -17.09 26.36 -18.85
N ALA A 63 -16.45 27.18 -19.70
CA ALA A 63 -16.52 26.98 -21.15
C ALA A 63 -15.81 25.68 -21.57
N SER A 64 -16.50 24.86 -22.39
CA SER A 64 -15.98 23.63 -22.98
C SER A 64 -14.80 23.93 -23.91
N VAL A 65 -13.67 23.28 -23.69
CA VAL A 65 -12.51 23.41 -24.58
C VAL A 65 -12.44 22.16 -25.46
N SER A 66 -12.15 22.33 -26.76
CA SER A 66 -12.04 21.25 -27.77
C SER A 66 -10.66 20.57 -27.83
N ASN A 67 -9.70 21.04 -27.04
CA ASN A 67 -8.32 20.57 -27.07
C ASN A 67 -8.02 19.59 -25.91
N LEU A 68 -6.85 18.93 -25.96
CA LEU A 68 -6.35 18.14 -24.84
C LEU A 68 -6.01 19.05 -23.65
N CYS A 69 -6.23 18.53 -22.45
CA CYS A 69 -5.85 19.16 -21.19
C CYS A 69 -4.85 18.29 -20.44
N LEU A 70 -3.97 18.91 -19.66
CA LEU A 70 -3.03 18.24 -18.77
C LEU A 70 -3.39 18.57 -17.31
N GLU A 71 -3.75 17.55 -16.57
CA GLU A 71 -3.85 17.60 -15.11
C GLU A 71 -2.46 17.39 -14.50
N LEU A 72 -2.05 18.33 -13.67
CA LEU A 72 -0.85 18.25 -12.86
C LEU A 72 -1.30 17.97 -11.43
N ALA A 73 -0.76 16.93 -10.82
CA ALA A 73 -1.10 16.57 -9.45
C ALA A 73 0.16 16.18 -8.66
N PRO A 74 0.25 16.50 -7.36
CA PRO A 74 1.33 16.00 -6.52
C PRO A 74 1.37 14.46 -6.53
N ASP A 75 2.56 13.86 -6.58
CA ASP A 75 2.67 12.41 -6.42
C ASP A 75 2.24 12.05 -4.99
N PRO A 76 1.36 11.05 -4.77
CA PRO A 76 0.91 10.69 -3.43
C PRO A 76 2.03 10.17 -2.50
N ARG A 77 3.21 9.88 -3.05
CA ARG A 77 4.40 9.41 -2.31
C ARG A 77 5.41 10.53 -2.11
N LEU A 78 5.60 11.39 -3.10
CA LEU A 78 6.68 12.39 -3.13
C LEU A 78 6.22 13.84 -2.92
N GLU A 79 4.91 14.07 -2.88
CA GLU A 79 4.27 15.39 -2.84
C GLU A 79 4.69 16.26 -4.04
N LEU A 80 5.34 17.40 -3.81
CA LEU A 80 5.89 18.28 -4.84
C LEU A 80 7.41 18.10 -5.02
N GLY A 81 7.99 17.07 -4.41
CA GLY A 81 9.42 16.69 -4.54
C GLY A 81 10.21 16.83 -3.25
N GLU A 82 9.58 17.26 -2.16
CA GLU A 82 10.19 17.40 -0.83
C GLU A 82 10.75 16.07 -0.29
N ARG A 83 10.24 14.95 -0.82
CA ARG A 83 10.62 13.59 -0.40
C ARG A 83 11.32 12.80 -1.50
N GLN A 84 11.76 13.44 -2.59
CA GLN A 84 12.38 12.75 -3.73
C GLN A 84 13.62 11.94 -3.36
N ASP A 85 14.29 12.30 -2.25
CA ASP A 85 15.50 11.61 -1.81
C ASP A 85 15.27 10.36 -0.96
N ASN A 86 13.99 10.02 -0.67
CA ASN A 86 13.63 8.88 0.14
C ASN A 86 13.46 7.62 -0.73
N ASP A 87 14.41 6.68 -0.60
CA ASP A 87 14.41 5.41 -1.34
C ASP A 87 13.15 4.56 -1.10
N TRP A 88 12.62 4.55 0.13
CA TRP A 88 11.41 3.79 0.44
C TRP A 88 10.22 4.34 -0.35
N LEU A 89 10.11 5.66 -0.50
CA LEU A 89 9.03 6.30 -1.25
C LEU A 89 9.22 6.23 -2.76
N GLN A 90 10.47 6.24 -3.25
CA GLN A 90 10.79 6.04 -4.65
C GLN A 90 10.46 4.61 -5.12
N GLU A 91 10.80 3.61 -4.31
CA GLU A 91 10.51 2.21 -4.62
C GLU A 91 9.03 1.84 -4.37
N LEU A 92 8.36 2.52 -3.42
CA LEU A 92 6.96 2.29 -3.13
C LEU A 92 6.13 2.43 -4.41
N PRO A 93 5.44 1.38 -4.88
CA PRO A 93 4.78 1.47 -6.17
C PRO A 93 3.50 2.31 -6.07
N ASP A 94 3.28 3.15 -7.09
CA ASP A 94 2.12 4.02 -7.25
C ASP A 94 0.80 3.26 -7.01
N PRO A 95 -0.16 3.82 -6.25
CA PRO A 95 -1.37 3.11 -5.85
C PRO A 95 -2.30 2.72 -7.02
N ILE A 96 -2.14 3.35 -8.19
CA ILE A 96 -2.99 3.12 -9.36
C ILE A 96 -2.24 2.28 -10.41
N THR A 97 -1.08 2.76 -10.85
CA THR A 97 -0.32 2.24 -12.00
C THR A 97 0.74 1.24 -11.61
N ARG A 98 1.09 1.16 -10.32
CA ARG A 98 2.17 0.32 -9.79
C ARG A 98 3.56 0.66 -10.32
N LEU A 99 3.72 1.86 -10.87
CA LEU A 99 5.01 2.43 -11.25
C LEU A 99 5.84 2.76 -10.01
N CYS A 100 7.14 2.50 -10.06
CA CYS A 100 8.11 2.98 -9.07
C CYS A 100 9.36 3.51 -9.77
N TRP A 101 10.20 4.24 -9.03
CA TRP A 101 11.41 4.87 -9.55
C TRP A 101 11.14 5.75 -10.79
N GLY A 102 10.21 6.70 -10.67
CA GLY A 102 9.85 7.67 -11.70
C GLY A 102 8.35 7.85 -11.88
N ASN A 103 8.00 8.72 -12.83
CA ASN A 103 6.65 9.03 -13.28
C ASN A 103 6.52 8.84 -14.80
N ALA A 104 5.28 8.95 -15.27
CA ALA A 104 4.93 8.89 -16.69
C ALA A 104 3.77 9.86 -16.97
N LEU A 105 3.60 10.21 -18.24
CA LEU A 105 2.41 10.87 -18.71
C LEU A 105 1.29 9.84 -18.83
N PHE A 106 0.30 9.92 -17.96
CA PHE A 106 -0.86 9.05 -18.03
C PHE A 106 -1.75 9.46 -19.19
N VAL A 107 -2.08 8.49 -20.04
CA VAL A 107 -2.90 8.71 -21.24
C VAL A 107 -4.13 7.79 -21.22
N PRO A 108 -5.30 8.26 -21.68
CA PRO A 108 -6.45 7.40 -21.87
C PRO A 108 -6.28 6.51 -23.12
N ASP A 109 -6.98 5.37 -23.13
CA ASP A 109 -6.90 4.38 -24.23
C ASP A 109 -7.21 5.00 -25.60
N ALA A 110 -8.15 5.94 -25.68
CA ALA A 110 -8.52 6.62 -26.91
C ALA A 110 -7.36 7.42 -27.52
N VAL A 111 -6.58 8.11 -26.68
CA VAL A 111 -5.40 8.87 -27.12
C VAL A 111 -4.27 7.92 -27.51
N ALA A 112 -4.03 6.87 -26.73
CA ALA A 112 -3.02 5.87 -27.05
C ALA A 112 -3.29 5.20 -28.41
N LYS A 113 -4.51 4.74 -28.66
CA LYS A 113 -4.92 4.13 -29.94
C LYS A 113 -4.81 5.09 -31.12
N LYS A 114 -5.19 6.37 -30.93
CA LYS A 114 -5.10 7.39 -31.99
C LYS A 114 -3.66 7.62 -32.47
N HIS A 115 -2.70 7.52 -31.55
CA HIS A 115 -1.29 7.80 -31.81
C HIS A 115 -0.42 6.53 -31.93
N ASP A 116 -1.04 5.35 -31.94
CA ASP A 116 -0.37 4.04 -31.95
C ASP A 116 0.69 3.88 -30.84
N LEU A 117 0.36 4.37 -29.64
CA LEU A 117 1.25 4.36 -28.47
C LEU A 117 0.99 3.15 -27.57
N SER A 118 2.07 2.62 -27.02
CA SER A 118 2.13 1.59 -26.00
C SER A 118 2.84 2.09 -24.75
N ASN A 119 2.60 1.44 -23.59
CA ASN A 119 3.30 1.77 -22.35
C ASN A 119 4.83 1.83 -22.57
N ARG A 120 5.45 2.88 -22.01
CA ARG A 120 6.88 3.24 -22.11
C ARG A 120 7.30 3.94 -23.40
N ASP A 121 6.43 4.10 -24.39
CA ASP A 121 6.76 4.93 -25.55
C ASP A 121 6.95 6.39 -25.12
N MET A 122 7.91 7.05 -25.74
CA MET A 122 8.24 8.45 -25.44
C MET A 122 7.39 9.40 -26.28
N VAL A 123 6.96 10.49 -25.67
CA VAL A 123 6.32 11.60 -26.38
C VAL A 123 6.99 12.92 -26.02
N GLU A 124 7.00 13.86 -26.96
CA GLU A 124 7.21 15.28 -26.66
C GLU A 124 5.86 15.92 -26.33
N LEU A 125 5.69 16.31 -25.06
CA LEU A 125 4.57 17.09 -24.57
C LEU A 125 4.90 18.58 -24.72
N ARG A 126 4.04 19.32 -25.41
CA ARG A 126 4.14 20.77 -25.55
C ARG A 126 3.01 21.46 -24.79
N ALA A 127 3.39 22.38 -23.89
CA ALA A 127 2.48 23.22 -23.12
C ALA A 127 2.96 24.67 -23.19
N GLY A 128 2.39 25.44 -24.12
CA GLY A 128 2.89 26.78 -24.46
C GLY A 128 4.32 26.70 -25.03
N ASP A 129 5.26 27.36 -24.33
CA ASP A 129 6.69 27.39 -24.69
C ASP A 129 7.49 26.24 -24.04
N VAL A 130 6.88 25.52 -23.08
CA VAL A 130 7.53 24.42 -22.38
C VAL A 130 7.38 23.14 -23.20
N ARG A 131 8.50 22.43 -23.38
CA ARG A 131 8.54 21.11 -23.99
C ARG A 131 9.14 20.11 -23.02
N LEU A 132 8.46 18.98 -22.84
CA LEU A 132 8.93 17.88 -22.00
C LEU A 132 8.96 16.58 -22.80
N ARG A 133 10.07 15.85 -22.70
CA ARG A 133 10.17 14.47 -23.18
C ARG A 133 9.80 13.55 -22.04
N VAL A 134 8.77 12.73 -22.21
CA VAL A 134 8.19 11.93 -21.12
C VAL A 134 7.70 10.58 -21.63
N PRO A 135 7.93 9.48 -20.89
CA PRO A 135 7.33 8.20 -21.23
C PRO A 135 5.84 8.21 -20.93
N ILE A 136 5.05 7.52 -21.73
CA ILE A 136 3.61 7.39 -21.51
C ILE A 136 3.26 6.13 -20.73
N TRP A 137 2.15 6.20 -20.01
CA TRP A 137 1.53 5.05 -19.37
C TRP A 137 0.01 5.10 -19.55
N ILE A 138 -0.54 4.08 -20.19
CA ILE A 138 -1.96 3.97 -20.45
C ILE A 138 -2.67 3.68 -19.13
N LYS A 139 -3.66 4.52 -18.79
CA LYS A 139 -4.41 4.45 -17.54
C LYS A 139 -5.90 4.23 -17.84
N PRO A 140 -6.42 3.01 -17.63
CA PRO A 140 -7.84 2.72 -17.78
C PRO A 140 -8.69 3.61 -16.87
N GLY A 141 -9.81 4.09 -17.39
CA GLY A 141 -10.72 4.99 -16.69
C GLY A 141 -10.33 6.47 -16.66
N GLN A 142 -9.24 6.86 -17.34
CA GLN A 142 -8.90 8.26 -17.52
C GLN A 142 -9.86 8.93 -18.52
N ALA A 143 -10.26 10.17 -18.24
CA ALA A 143 -11.15 10.93 -19.11
C ALA A 143 -10.52 11.13 -20.51
N GLU A 144 -11.32 10.95 -21.56
CA GLU A 144 -10.85 10.80 -22.95
C GLU A 144 -9.92 11.91 -23.46
N ARG A 145 -10.06 13.12 -22.92
CA ARG A 145 -9.35 14.33 -23.40
C ARG A 145 -8.47 14.98 -22.34
N THR A 146 -8.20 14.24 -21.27
CA THR A 146 -7.34 14.66 -20.17
C THR A 146 -6.14 13.74 -20.14
N LEU A 147 -4.94 14.31 -20.17
CA LEU A 147 -3.69 13.67 -19.79
C LEU A 147 -3.41 14.02 -18.32
N SER A 148 -2.70 13.17 -17.58
CA SER A 148 -2.31 13.50 -16.21
C SER A 148 -0.85 13.12 -15.96
N ILE A 149 -0.16 13.86 -15.09
CA ILE A 149 1.21 13.54 -14.70
C ILE A 149 1.44 13.92 -13.25
N TRP A 150 2.17 13.07 -12.53
CA TRP A 150 2.58 13.33 -11.16
C TRP A 150 3.76 14.31 -11.11
N LEU A 151 3.67 15.29 -10.20
CA LEU A 151 4.74 16.21 -9.82
C LEU A 151 5.66 15.58 -8.76
N GLY A 152 6.78 16.23 -8.47
CA GLY A 152 7.72 15.81 -7.41
C GLY A 152 8.77 14.78 -7.83
N HIS A 153 8.80 14.45 -9.12
CA HIS A 153 9.88 13.69 -9.75
C HIS A 153 10.89 14.64 -10.40
N GLY A 154 12.07 14.13 -10.73
CA GLY A 154 13.15 14.96 -11.27
C GLY A 154 14.31 14.14 -11.81
N GLU A 155 15.48 14.75 -11.99
CA GLU A 155 16.63 14.12 -12.66
C GLU A 155 17.09 12.80 -12.01
N ARG A 156 16.84 12.63 -10.70
CA ARG A 156 17.16 11.40 -9.97
C ARG A 156 16.32 10.21 -10.44
N ALA A 157 15.03 10.43 -10.68
CA ALA A 157 14.08 9.41 -11.10
C ALA A 157 12.85 10.08 -11.75
N GLY A 158 12.55 9.70 -12.99
CA GLY A 158 11.42 10.24 -13.75
C GLY A 158 11.72 11.56 -14.48
N VAL A 159 10.68 12.36 -14.66
CA VAL A 159 10.66 13.62 -15.40
C VAL A 159 10.12 14.72 -14.49
N ASP A 160 10.84 15.85 -14.45
CA ASP A 160 10.36 17.06 -13.79
C ASP A 160 9.27 17.74 -14.62
N ALA A 161 8.03 17.65 -14.14
CA ALA A 161 6.86 18.26 -14.76
C ALA A 161 6.49 19.62 -14.14
N ALA A 162 7.19 20.09 -13.10
CA ALA A 162 6.92 21.37 -12.47
C ALA A 162 7.03 22.58 -13.42
N PRO A 163 7.96 22.62 -14.40
CA PRO A 163 8.06 23.72 -15.35
C PRO A 163 6.80 23.96 -16.21
N VAL A 164 5.91 22.97 -16.34
CA VAL A 164 4.65 23.12 -17.10
C VAL A 164 3.62 23.97 -16.34
N ARG A 165 3.80 24.15 -15.02
CA ARG A 165 2.92 24.97 -14.20
C ARG A 165 3.09 26.44 -14.54
N SER A 166 1.97 27.17 -14.58
CA SER A 166 1.96 28.63 -14.62
C SER A 166 1.10 29.19 -13.49
N SER A 167 1.29 30.45 -13.14
CA SER A 167 0.45 31.13 -12.12
C SER A 167 -1.03 31.18 -12.51
N GLY A 168 -1.35 31.22 -13.81
CA GLY A 168 -2.72 31.20 -14.33
C GLY A 168 -3.34 29.80 -14.46
N ALA A 169 -2.53 28.75 -14.46
CA ALA A 169 -2.96 27.35 -14.62
C ALA A 169 -2.05 26.40 -13.82
N PRO A 170 -2.10 26.43 -12.47
CA PRO A 170 -1.15 25.69 -11.63
C PRO A 170 -1.40 24.18 -11.58
N TRP A 171 -2.61 23.72 -11.93
CA TRP A 171 -3.06 22.32 -11.78
C TRP A 171 -3.73 21.75 -13.05
N LEU A 172 -4.24 22.60 -13.92
CA LEU A 172 -4.90 22.19 -15.16
C LEU A 172 -4.46 23.09 -16.30
N VAL A 173 -3.60 22.56 -17.17
CA VAL A 173 -3.10 23.25 -18.35
C VAL A 173 -3.92 22.86 -19.56
N ARG A 174 -4.43 23.85 -20.30
CA ARG A 174 -5.31 23.64 -21.46
C ARG A 174 -4.54 23.89 -22.75
N GLY A 175 -4.93 23.22 -23.83
CA GLY A 175 -4.33 23.45 -25.15
C GLY A 175 -2.94 22.82 -25.29
N ILE A 176 -2.76 21.63 -24.73
CA ILE A 176 -1.53 20.87 -24.86
C ILE A 176 -1.51 20.03 -26.15
N GLU A 177 -0.31 19.73 -26.64
CA GLU A 177 -0.07 18.86 -27.78
C GLU A 177 0.91 17.75 -27.38
N ILE A 178 0.75 16.56 -27.96
CA ILE A 178 1.71 15.46 -27.81
C ILE A 178 2.18 15.00 -29.19
N THR A 179 3.48 14.77 -29.32
CA THR A 179 4.10 14.22 -30.52
C THR A 179 4.81 12.92 -30.17
N PRO A 180 4.42 11.76 -30.74
CA PRO A 180 5.15 10.51 -30.58
C PRO A 180 6.62 10.64 -31.00
N LEU A 181 7.51 10.02 -30.22
CA LEU A 181 8.93 9.89 -30.54
C LEU A 181 9.22 8.42 -30.83
N ASP A 182 10.17 8.15 -31.74
CA ASP A 182 10.65 6.78 -32.04
C ASP A 182 11.65 6.30 -30.97
N GLU A 183 11.23 6.37 -29.71
CA GLU A 183 12.04 6.08 -28.53
C GLU A 183 11.17 5.45 -27.42
N ARG A 184 11.79 4.64 -26.55
CA ARG A 184 11.14 4.00 -25.41
C ARG A 184 11.99 4.15 -24.16
N ASP A 185 11.36 4.35 -23.00
CA ASP A 185 12.05 4.34 -21.70
C ASP A 185 11.85 3.01 -20.96
N ASP A 186 12.74 2.05 -21.22
CA ASP A 186 12.77 0.77 -20.54
C ASP A 186 13.25 0.85 -19.08
N ARG A 187 13.68 2.03 -18.61
CA ARG A 187 13.99 2.26 -17.20
C ARG A 187 12.72 2.48 -16.38
N LEU A 188 11.57 2.76 -17.01
CA LEU A 188 10.30 2.91 -16.31
C LEU A 188 9.85 1.58 -15.69
N VAL A 189 9.92 1.52 -14.36
CA VAL A 189 9.69 0.30 -13.59
C VAL A 189 8.22 0.18 -13.21
N CYS A 190 7.61 -0.95 -13.56
CA CYS A 190 6.31 -1.35 -13.03
C CYS A 190 6.46 -2.70 -12.33
N VAL A 191 6.04 -2.77 -11.07
CA VAL A 191 6.19 -4.01 -10.27
C VAL A 191 5.08 -5.03 -10.51
N GLN A 192 4.04 -4.65 -11.25
CA GLN A 192 2.90 -5.51 -11.58
C GLN A 192 2.79 -5.66 -13.10
N SER A 193 2.94 -6.89 -13.60
CA SER A 193 2.99 -7.15 -15.04
C SER A 193 1.63 -7.15 -15.73
N THR A 194 0.58 -7.59 -15.04
CA THR A 194 -0.80 -7.60 -15.57
C THR A 194 -1.73 -6.98 -14.55
N THR A 195 -2.67 -6.18 -15.03
CA THR A 195 -3.74 -5.59 -14.23
C THR A 195 -5.09 -6.26 -14.49
N SER A 196 -5.12 -7.31 -15.32
CA SER A 196 -6.26 -8.20 -15.52
C SER A 196 -6.23 -9.35 -14.50
N GLN A 197 -7.41 -9.80 -14.06
CA GLN A 197 -7.52 -11.04 -13.27
C GLN A 197 -7.45 -12.30 -14.15
N GLU A 198 -7.50 -12.17 -15.48
CA GLU A 198 -7.53 -13.30 -16.44
C GLU A 198 -8.67 -14.29 -16.16
N GLY A 199 -9.84 -13.77 -15.77
CA GLY A 199 -11.01 -14.57 -15.41
C GLY A 199 -10.92 -15.32 -14.06
N ARG A 200 -9.86 -15.09 -13.27
CA ARG A 200 -9.64 -15.79 -12.00
C ARG A 200 -10.35 -15.10 -10.83
N PRO A 201 -10.87 -15.85 -9.85
CA PRO A 201 -11.57 -15.30 -8.67
C PRO A 201 -10.59 -14.79 -7.59
N LEU A 202 -9.75 -13.79 -7.90
CA LEU A 202 -8.71 -13.30 -6.98
C LEU A 202 -9.22 -12.20 -6.03
N ALA A 203 -9.58 -11.04 -6.58
CA ALA A 203 -10.21 -9.93 -5.90
C ALA A 203 -11.71 -9.98 -6.19
N LEU A 204 -12.49 -10.46 -5.22
CA LEU A 204 -13.93 -10.64 -5.41
C LEU A 204 -14.67 -9.33 -5.12
N SER A 205 -15.60 -8.99 -6.00
CA SER A 205 -16.60 -7.96 -5.77
C SER A 205 -17.99 -8.43 -6.17
N MET A 206 -19.00 -7.82 -5.56
CA MET A 206 -20.41 -8.10 -5.78
C MET A 206 -21.21 -6.80 -5.60
N HIS A 207 -22.34 -6.67 -6.28
CA HIS A 207 -23.27 -5.56 -6.05
C HIS A 207 -24.04 -5.74 -4.74
N LEU A 208 -24.52 -4.64 -4.15
CA LEU A 208 -25.20 -4.68 -2.86
C LEU A 208 -26.53 -5.43 -2.97
N SER A 209 -27.29 -5.19 -4.05
CA SER A 209 -28.51 -5.93 -4.39
C SER A 209 -28.26 -7.44 -4.44
N GLU A 210 -27.25 -7.88 -5.18
CA GLU A 210 -26.85 -9.31 -5.29
C GLU A 210 -26.44 -9.90 -3.94
N TRP A 211 -25.69 -9.15 -3.13
CA TRP A 211 -25.25 -9.65 -1.81
C TRP A 211 -26.42 -9.80 -0.82
N ARG A 212 -27.44 -8.95 -0.93
CA ARG A 212 -28.66 -9.06 -0.10
C ARG A 212 -29.47 -10.31 -0.45
N THR A 213 -29.50 -10.72 -1.71
CA THR A 213 -30.28 -11.89 -2.17
C THR A 213 -29.49 -13.20 -2.11
N GLU A 214 -28.19 -13.18 -2.44
CA GLU A 214 -27.35 -14.37 -2.58
C GLU A 214 -25.99 -14.25 -1.85
N PRO A 215 -25.97 -13.98 -0.53
CA PRO A 215 -24.71 -13.81 0.22
C PRO A 215 -23.82 -15.07 0.20
N GLU A 216 -24.42 -16.25 0.01
CA GLU A 216 -23.77 -17.55 0.00
C GLU A 216 -22.84 -17.77 -1.21
N ARG A 217 -23.02 -17.02 -2.29
CA ARG A 217 -22.22 -17.17 -3.53
C ARG A 217 -20.72 -16.94 -3.31
N LEU A 218 -20.36 -16.16 -2.30
CA LEU A 218 -18.97 -15.94 -1.91
C LEU A 218 -18.40 -17.10 -1.07
N ARG A 219 -19.25 -17.82 -0.32
CA ARG A 219 -18.79 -18.89 0.59
C ARG A 219 -18.11 -20.05 -0.12
N ARG A 220 -18.51 -20.36 -1.36
CA ARG A 220 -17.85 -21.39 -2.19
C ARG A 220 -16.35 -21.13 -2.39
N HIS A 221 -15.92 -19.87 -2.31
CA HIS A 221 -14.51 -19.46 -2.43
C HIS A 221 -13.77 -19.48 -1.08
N ASN A 222 -14.43 -19.93 0.00
CA ASN A 222 -13.85 -20.08 1.33
C ASN A 222 -13.68 -21.54 1.76
N GLU A 223 -14.28 -22.49 1.04
CA GLU A 223 -14.23 -23.91 1.37
C GLU A 223 -12.86 -24.51 1.03
N ASP A 224 -12.23 -25.13 2.03
CA ASP A 224 -10.98 -25.84 1.81
C ASP A 224 -11.28 -27.27 1.30
N PRO A 225 -10.62 -27.75 0.23
CA PRO A 225 -10.83 -29.10 -0.27
C PRO A 225 -10.41 -30.17 0.77
N PRO A 226 -10.93 -31.40 0.62
CA PRO A 226 -10.47 -32.54 1.39
C PRO A 226 -8.94 -32.73 1.29
N SER A 227 -8.30 -33.10 2.39
CA SER A 227 -6.85 -33.29 2.43
C SER A 227 -6.51 -34.66 3.01
N LEU A 228 -5.56 -35.34 2.39
CA LEU A 228 -4.99 -36.60 2.89
C LEU A 228 -4.11 -36.38 4.13
N HIS A 229 -3.68 -35.14 4.39
CA HIS A 229 -2.82 -34.84 5.52
C HIS A 229 -3.65 -34.52 6.78
N PRO A 230 -3.26 -35.03 7.96
CA PRO A 230 -3.98 -34.78 9.20
C PRO A 230 -4.02 -33.29 9.55
N LYS A 231 -5.04 -32.86 10.30
CA LYS A 231 -5.08 -31.52 10.90
C LYS A 231 -3.98 -31.46 11.97
N ARG A 232 -2.96 -30.63 11.75
CA ARG A 232 -1.71 -30.62 12.52
C ARG A 232 -1.64 -29.52 13.58
N LEU A 233 -2.37 -28.43 13.37
CA LEU A 233 -2.34 -27.26 14.23
C LEU A 233 -3.52 -27.36 15.20
N GLN A 234 -3.20 -27.58 16.47
CA GLN A 234 -4.12 -27.63 17.60
C GLN A 234 -3.49 -26.82 18.72
N GLY A 235 -4.28 -25.98 19.40
CA GLY A 235 -3.81 -25.14 20.50
C GLY A 235 -4.37 -23.72 20.42
N SER A 236 -3.97 -22.90 21.39
CA SER A 236 -4.20 -21.46 21.45
C SER A 236 -2.92 -20.81 22.00
N PRO A 237 -2.48 -19.66 21.45
CA PRO A 237 -3.11 -18.92 20.36
C PRO A 237 -2.90 -19.57 18.98
N GLN A 238 -3.73 -19.17 18.02
CA GLN A 238 -3.58 -19.48 16.60
C GLN A 238 -3.67 -18.18 15.81
N TRP A 239 -2.58 -17.73 15.22
CA TRP A 239 -2.57 -16.42 14.57
C TRP A 239 -3.21 -16.43 13.19
N GLY A 240 -4.01 -15.42 12.87
CA GLY A 240 -4.59 -15.22 11.54
C GLY A 240 -4.91 -13.75 11.26
N MET A 241 -5.29 -13.48 10.02
CA MET A 241 -5.54 -12.13 9.53
C MET A 241 -6.81 -12.10 8.67
N VAL A 242 -7.55 -11.01 8.71
CA VAL A 242 -8.62 -10.72 7.75
C VAL A 242 -8.36 -9.36 7.10
N ILE A 243 -8.51 -9.29 5.77
CA ILE A 243 -8.33 -8.06 5.00
C ILE A 243 -9.66 -7.70 4.31
N ASP A 244 -10.26 -6.56 4.68
CA ASP A 244 -11.48 -6.04 4.09
C ASP A 244 -11.20 -5.26 2.80
N LEU A 245 -11.52 -5.87 1.65
CA LEU A 245 -11.31 -5.21 0.35
C LEU A 245 -12.30 -4.08 0.09
N ASN A 246 -13.39 -3.99 0.85
CA ASN A 246 -14.32 -2.87 0.74
C ASN A 246 -13.74 -1.59 1.37
N ALA A 247 -12.98 -1.74 2.45
CA ALA A 247 -12.31 -0.63 3.13
C ALA A 247 -10.92 -0.33 2.55
N CYS A 248 -10.33 -1.25 1.77
CA CYS A 248 -9.00 -1.06 1.20
C CYS A 248 -9.03 -0.09 0.02
N THR A 249 -8.40 1.08 0.18
CA THR A 249 -8.25 2.07 -0.90
C THR A 249 -7.05 1.80 -1.81
N GLY A 250 -6.13 0.93 -1.38
CA GLY A 250 -4.85 0.70 -2.06
C GLY A 250 -3.78 1.76 -1.79
N CYS A 251 -3.88 2.52 -0.69
CA CYS A 251 -2.95 3.61 -0.33
C CYS A 251 -1.47 3.19 -0.11
N SER A 252 -1.15 1.89 -0.11
CA SER A 252 0.21 1.35 0.07
C SER A 252 0.94 1.70 1.37
N VAL A 253 0.32 2.38 2.34
CA VAL A 253 0.91 2.67 3.66
C VAL A 253 1.32 1.40 4.40
N CYS A 254 0.54 0.32 4.27
CA CYS A 254 0.86 -0.98 4.86
C CYS A 254 2.12 -1.65 4.26
N VAL A 255 2.53 -1.28 3.04
CA VAL A 255 3.79 -1.73 2.43
C VAL A 255 4.96 -1.06 3.13
N LEU A 256 4.93 0.27 3.27
CA LEU A 256 5.95 1.05 3.98
C LEU A 256 6.06 0.64 5.45
N ALA A 257 4.93 0.45 6.12
CA ALA A 257 4.94 0.02 7.52
C ALA A 257 5.59 -1.35 7.68
N CYS A 258 5.31 -2.29 6.76
CA CYS A 258 5.99 -3.58 6.74
C CYS A 258 7.50 -3.42 6.50
N GLN A 259 7.89 -2.50 5.63
CA GLN A 259 9.28 -2.22 5.31
C GLN A 259 10.06 -1.65 6.50
N ALA A 260 9.52 -0.61 7.14
CA ALA A 260 10.09 0.02 8.31
C ALA A 260 10.16 -0.93 9.51
N GLU A 261 9.11 -1.72 9.74
CA GLU A 261 9.05 -2.63 10.88
C GLU A 261 9.98 -3.84 10.72
N ASN A 262 10.08 -4.38 9.50
CA ASN A 262 10.76 -5.66 9.26
C ASN A 262 12.06 -5.50 8.50
N ASN A 263 12.68 -4.32 8.49
CA ASN A 263 13.99 -4.09 7.89
C ASN A 263 14.06 -4.56 6.43
N THR A 264 12.97 -4.42 5.66
CA THR A 264 12.99 -4.86 4.26
C THR A 264 13.80 -3.85 3.46
N PRO A 265 14.87 -4.29 2.79
CA PRO A 265 15.73 -3.34 2.11
C PRO A 265 14.99 -2.71 0.93
N SER A 266 15.41 -1.50 0.56
CA SER A 266 15.03 -0.96 -0.74
C SER A 266 15.92 -1.48 -1.86
N VAL A 267 15.31 -1.79 -3.01
CA VAL A 267 16.07 -2.15 -4.21
C VAL A 267 16.03 -1.03 -5.24
N GLY A 268 17.17 -0.80 -5.88
CA GLY A 268 17.27 0.18 -6.96
C GLY A 268 16.47 -0.22 -8.20
N PRO A 269 16.23 0.72 -9.13
CA PRO A 269 15.36 0.52 -10.30
C PRO A 269 15.77 -0.67 -11.18
N ALA A 270 17.08 -0.92 -11.32
CA ALA A 270 17.60 -2.01 -12.12
C ALA A 270 17.24 -3.41 -11.60
N ASP A 271 17.16 -3.61 -10.28
CA ASP A 271 16.70 -4.89 -9.73
C ASP A 271 15.16 -4.92 -9.64
N ALA A 272 14.52 -3.78 -9.37
CA ALA A 272 13.07 -3.68 -9.35
C ALA A 272 12.45 -4.03 -10.72
N SER A 273 13.06 -3.58 -11.84
CA SER A 273 12.63 -3.90 -13.21
C SER A 273 12.73 -5.39 -13.55
N LEU A 274 13.58 -6.14 -12.84
CA LEU A 274 13.71 -7.59 -12.95
C LEU A 274 12.72 -8.35 -12.04
N GLY A 275 11.76 -7.64 -11.43
CA GLY A 275 10.79 -8.22 -10.50
C GLY A 275 11.38 -8.60 -9.14
N ARG A 276 12.47 -7.93 -8.72
CA ARG A 276 13.21 -8.25 -7.48
C ARG A 276 12.94 -7.29 -6.32
N ALA A 277 11.89 -6.46 -6.41
CA ALA A 277 11.47 -5.58 -5.33
C ALA A 277 11.24 -6.36 -4.02
N MET A 278 11.73 -5.84 -2.90
CA MET A 278 11.79 -6.57 -1.62
C MET A 278 10.58 -6.32 -0.71
N HIS A 279 9.41 -6.04 -1.28
CA HIS A 279 8.17 -5.88 -0.52
C HIS A 279 7.55 -7.22 -0.11
N TRP A 280 7.39 -7.42 1.19
CA TRP A 280 6.75 -8.61 1.79
C TRP A 280 5.22 -8.59 1.71
N LEU A 281 4.66 -7.39 1.63
CA LEU A 281 3.27 -7.10 1.34
C LEU A 281 3.29 -6.24 0.08
N ARG A 282 2.53 -6.65 -0.94
CA ARG A 282 2.32 -5.85 -2.15
C ARG A 282 0.84 -5.51 -2.27
N ILE A 283 0.52 -4.44 -3.00
CA ILE A 283 -0.86 -4.16 -3.41
C ILE A 283 -0.99 -4.58 -4.86
N ASP A 284 -1.89 -5.52 -5.14
CA ASP A 284 -2.24 -5.92 -6.51
C ASP A 284 -3.46 -5.08 -6.94
N ARG A 285 -3.39 -4.40 -8.08
CA ARG A 285 -4.49 -3.60 -8.64
C ARG A 285 -5.09 -4.29 -9.85
N TYR A 286 -6.38 -4.60 -9.80
CA TYR A 286 -7.09 -5.22 -10.91
C TYR A 286 -8.12 -4.28 -11.51
N PHE A 287 -8.20 -4.20 -12.84
CA PHE A 287 -9.25 -3.47 -13.57
C PHE A 287 -10.27 -4.45 -14.15
N ALA A 288 -11.54 -4.05 -14.20
CA ALA A 288 -12.59 -4.82 -14.84
C ALA A 288 -12.69 -4.44 -16.33
N GLY A 289 -11.91 -5.11 -17.18
CA GLY A 289 -11.83 -4.81 -18.62
C GLY A 289 -11.37 -3.37 -18.89
N ASP A 290 -12.01 -2.72 -19.86
CA ASP A 290 -11.74 -1.31 -20.24
C ASP A 290 -12.43 -0.29 -19.33
N SER A 291 -13.09 -0.73 -18.24
CA SER A 291 -13.79 0.18 -17.33
C SER A 291 -12.82 0.90 -16.38
N ALA A 292 -13.28 2.04 -15.85
CA ALA A 292 -12.59 2.75 -14.76
C ALA A 292 -12.60 1.97 -13.43
N GLU A 293 -13.36 0.87 -13.36
CA GLU A 293 -13.49 0.12 -12.14
C GLU A 293 -12.21 -0.65 -11.84
N SER A 294 -11.69 -0.41 -10.64
CA SER A 294 -10.53 -1.14 -10.16
C SER A 294 -10.63 -1.51 -8.70
N MET A 295 -9.91 -2.57 -8.34
CA MET A 295 -9.86 -3.14 -7.00
C MET A 295 -8.41 -3.28 -6.56
N ALA A 296 -8.13 -2.85 -5.33
CA ALA A 296 -6.86 -3.08 -4.68
C ALA A 296 -6.97 -4.31 -3.77
N GLN A 297 -6.01 -5.22 -3.88
CA GLN A 297 -5.89 -6.39 -3.03
C GLN A 297 -4.49 -6.46 -2.41
N PRO A 298 -4.36 -6.19 -1.10
CA PRO A 298 -3.11 -6.41 -0.40
C PRO A 298 -2.77 -7.91 -0.37
N MET A 299 -1.61 -8.27 -0.89
CA MET A 299 -1.13 -9.65 -0.96
C MET A 299 0.18 -9.79 -0.17
N ALA A 300 0.12 -10.55 0.92
CA ALA A 300 1.26 -10.92 1.75
C ALA A 300 1.35 -12.45 1.88
N CYS A 301 2.32 -12.95 2.65
CA CYS A 301 2.31 -14.35 3.09
C CYS A 301 0.96 -14.67 3.76
N GLN A 302 0.30 -15.72 3.28
CA GLN A 302 -0.99 -16.14 3.80
C GLN A 302 -0.88 -17.08 5.02
N HIS A 303 0.35 -17.44 5.42
CA HIS A 303 0.64 -18.39 6.50
C HIS A 303 -0.22 -19.68 6.38
N CYS A 304 -0.13 -20.31 5.21
CA CYS A 304 -0.92 -21.48 4.82
C CYS A 304 -0.68 -22.65 5.80
N GLU A 305 -1.73 -23.27 6.34
CA GLU A 305 -1.55 -24.44 7.24
C GLU A 305 -0.98 -25.66 6.50
N LYS A 306 -1.30 -25.78 5.21
CA LYS A 306 -0.71 -26.75 4.29
C LYS A 306 0.27 -26.02 3.38
N ALA A 307 1.32 -25.44 3.96
CA ALA A 307 2.27 -24.60 3.23
C ALA A 307 3.09 -25.40 2.20
N PRO A 308 2.85 -25.23 0.89
CA PRO A 308 3.63 -25.91 -0.14
C PRO A 308 5.10 -25.47 -0.13
N CYS A 309 5.35 -24.24 0.31
CA CYS A 309 6.68 -23.67 0.42
C CYS A 309 7.56 -24.28 1.53
N GLU A 310 6.99 -25.04 2.47
CA GLU A 310 7.77 -25.75 3.50
C GLU A 310 8.31 -27.08 3.02
N TYR A 311 7.47 -27.90 2.40
CA TYR A 311 7.83 -29.25 1.94
C TYR A 311 9.01 -29.28 0.96
N VAL A 312 9.26 -28.14 0.29
CA VAL A 312 10.27 -27.99 -0.74
C VAL A 312 11.59 -27.40 -0.22
N CYS A 313 11.70 -27.08 1.06
CA CYS A 313 12.93 -26.55 1.63
C CYS A 313 13.86 -27.69 2.08
N PRO A 314 14.99 -27.95 1.39
CA PRO A 314 15.83 -29.11 1.68
C PRO A 314 16.56 -29.04 3.02
N VAL A 315 16.65 -27.85 3.61
CA VAL A 315 17.40 -27.58 4.85
C VAL A 315 16.50 -27.25 6.04
N GLY A 316 15.18 -27.29 5.87
CA GLY A 316 14.23 -26.95 6.93
C GLY A 316 14.32 -25.50 7.39
N ALA A 317 14.62 -24.56 6.49
CA ALA A 317 14.67 -23.12 6.80
C ALA A 317 13.27 -22.48 6.92
N THR A 318 12.22 -23.21 6.58
CA THR A 318 10.85 -22.77 6.79
C THR A 318 10.03 -23.91 7.35
N THR A 319 9.32 -23.61 8.43
CA THR A 319 8.64 -24.57 9.29
C THR A 319 7.41 -23.93 9.91
N HIS A 320 6.42 -24.73 10.28
CA HIS A 320 5.33 -24.25 11.11
C HIS A 320 5.75 -24.18 12.58
N SER A 321 5.40 -23.08 13.22
CA SER A 321 5.38 -22.96 14.67
C SER A 321 4.07 -23.52 15.26
N PRO A 322 4.04 -23.84 16.57
CA PRO A 322 2.84 -24.36 17.24
C PRO A 322 1.63 -23.40 17.20
N ASP A 323 1.87 -22.09 17.23
CA ASP A 323 0.86 -21.02 17.13
C ASP A 323 0.39 -20.77 15.67
N GLY A 324 0.82 -21.62 14.74
CA GLY A 324 0.33 -21.66 13.36
C GLY A 324 0.97 -20.65 12.41
N LEU A 325 2.09 -20.04 12.79
CA LEU A 325 2.88 -19.22 11.86
C LEU A 325 3.72 -20.12 10.96
N ASN A 326 3.74 -19.79 9.67
CA ASN A 326 4.83 -20.22 8.80
C ASN A 326 6.07 -19.39 9.17
N GLU A 327 7.07 -19.99 9.80
CA GLU A 327 8.32 -19.31 10.16
C GLU A 327 9.33 -19.40 9.02
N MET A 328 10.14 -18.35 8.88
CA MET A 328 11.26 -18.29 7.94
C MET A 328 12.52 -18.01 8.73
N THR A 329 13.34 -19.04 8.92
CA THR A 329 14.58 -18.96 9.68
C THR A 329 15.71 -18.53 8.74
N TYR A 330 15.97 -17.22 8.72
CA TYR A 330 16.85 -16.58 7.73
C TYR A 330 18.26 -17.20 7.66
N ASN A 331 18.89 -17.47 8.81
CA ASN A 331 20.23 -18.03 8.92
C ASN A 331 20.35 -19.50 8.45
N ARG A 332 19.23 -20.21 8.30
CA ARG A 332 19.20 -21.60 7.80
C ARG A 332 19.04 -21.64 6.28
N CYS A 333 18.63 -20.55 5.65
CA CYS A 333 18.37 -20.50 4.22
C CYS A 333 19.67 -20.59 3.42
N VAL A 334 19.74 -21.58 2.51
CA VAL A 334 20.88 -21.76 1.59
C VAL A 334 20.60 -21.26 0.17
N GLY A 335 19.52 -20.50 -0.02
CA GLY A 335 19.25 -19.78 -1.28
C GLY A 335 18.80 -20.61 -2.48
N THR A 336 18.22 -21.81 -2.28
CA THR A 336 17.70 -22.64 -3.39
C THR A 336 16.51 -22.01 -4.12
N ARG A 337 15.80 -21.07 -3.47
CA ARG A 337 14.63 -20.32 -4.00
C ARG A 337 13.39 -21.17 -4.34
N PHE A 338 13.45 -22.49 -4.18
CA PHE A 338 12.36 -23.38 -4.57
C PHE A 338 11.06 -23.15 -3.76
N CYS A 339 11.18 -22.63 -2.53
CA CYS A 339 10.04 -22.19 -1.72
C CYS A 339 9.25 -21.02 -2.35
N SER A 340 9.87 -20.18 -3.19
CA SER A 340 9.17 -19.16 -3.97
C SER A 340 8.40 -19.79 -5.14
N ASN A 341 9.03 -20.74 -5.84
CA ASN A 341 8.40 -21.44 -6.96
C ASN A 341 7.13 -22.16 -6.51
N ASN A 342 7.18 -22.87 -5.37
CA ASN A 342 6.03 -23.61 -4.86
C ASN A 342 5.00 -22.74 -4.11
N CYS A 343 5.29 -21.46 -3.85
CA CYS A 343 4.30 -20.56 -3.25
C CYS A 343 3.32 -20.07 -4.32
N PRO A 344 2.01 -20.38 -4.22
CA PRO A 344 1.04 -19.99 -5.24
C PRO A 344 0.89 -18.46 -5.33
N TYR A 345 1.07 -17.75 -4.22
CA TYR A 345 0.94 -16.29 -4.14
C TYR A 345 2.20 -15.52 -4.59
N LYS A 346 3.34 -16.21 -4.79
CA LYS A 346 4.65 -15.59 -5.09
C LYS A 346 4.98 -14.43 -4.14
N VAL A 347 4.83 -14.66 -2.83
CA VAL A 347 5.04 -13.67 -1.74
C VAL A 347 6.33 -13.90 -0.95
N ARG A 348 7.17 -14.83 -1.40
CA ARG A 348 8.53 -14.94 -0.87
C ARG A 348 9.48 -14.12 -1.73
N ARG A 349 10.32 -13.30 -1.09
CA ARG A 349 11.29 -12.39 -1.71
C ARG A 349 12.70 -12.89 -1.48
N PHE A 350 13.61 -12.67 -2.42
CA PHE A 350 14.97 -13.20 -2.35
C PHE A 350 15.97 -12.06 -2.36
N ASN A 351 16.92 -12.09 -1.44
CA ASN A 351 18.05 -11.15 -1.46
C ASN A 351 19.03 -11.53 -2.56
N TRP A 352 18.85 -10.96 -3.76
CA TRP A 352 19.71 -11.23 -4.91
C TRP A 352 21.10 -10.63 -4.76
N ARG A 353 21.19 -9.48 -4.10
CA ARG A 353 22.44 -8.76 -3.81
C ARG A 353 22.57 -8.55 -2.31
N GLU A 354 23.68 -7.95 -1.92
CA GLU A 354 23.82 -7.41 -0.58
C GLU A 354 23.10 -6.06 -0.55
N TYR A 355 21.90 -6.04 0.04
CA TYR A 355 21.09 -4.83 0.18
C TYR A 355 21.15 -4.24 1.58
N ALA A 356 21.69 -4.98 2.55
CA ALA A 356 21.82 -4.51 3.92
C ALA A 356 22.73 -3.27 4.00
N PRO A 357 22.45 -2.33 4.92
CA PRO A 357 23.36 -1.23 5.18
C PRO A 357 24.71 -1.73 5.69
N THR A 358 25.79 -1.07 5.27
CA THR A 358 27.13 -1.35 5.77
C THR A 358 27.24 -0.87 7.24
N PRO A 359 27.85 -1.65 8.15
CA PRO A 359 28.11 -1.18 9.51
C PRO A 359 28.84 0.18 9.52
N GLY A 360 28.32 1.13 10.31
CA GLY A 360 28.83 2.51 10.37
C GLY A 360 28.09 3.50 9.46
N GLU A 361 27.26 3.03 8.52
CA GLU A 361 26.33 3.89 7.81
C GLU A 361 25.23 4.41 8.73
N ARG A 362 24.80 5.66 8.53
CA ARG A 362 23.67 6.25 9.28
C ARG A 362 22.37 5.46 9.12
N ARG A 363 22.20 4.79 7.98
CA ARG A 363 21.01 3.99 7.66
C ARG A 363 20.80 2.83 8.64
N VAL A 364 21.87 2.31 9.27
CA VAL A 364 21.76 1.27 10.30
C VAL A 364 20.85 1.71 11.45
N LEU A 365 20.79 3.01 11.74
CA LEU A 365 19.92 3.55 12.81
C LEU A 365 18.42 3.46 12.49
N LEU A 366 18.06 3.22 11.22
CA LEU A 366 16.67 3.02 10.81
C LEU A 366 16.20 1.58 11.03
N GLU A 367 17.14 0.64 11.19
CA GLU A 367 16.81 -0.79 11.29
C GLU A 367 16.24 -1.11 12.68
N ASN A 368 15.11 -1.81 12.70
CA ASN A 368 14.51 -2.35 13.92
C ASN A 368 15.47 -3.36 14.57
N PRO A 369 15.93 -3.13 15.82
CA PRO A 369 16.90 -4.00 16.47
C PRO A 369 16.35 -5.39 16.81
N ASN A 370 15.02 -5.56 16.79
CA ASN A 370 14.36 -6.83 17.09
C ASN A 370 14.15 -7.72 15.86
N VAL A 371 14.56 -7.26 14.66
CA VAL A 371 14.43 -8.01 13.42
C VAL A 371 15.79 -8.19 12.79
N THR A 372 16.11 -9.42 12.41
CA THR A 372 17.35 -9.73 11.68
C THR A 372 17.44 -8.88 10.42
N VAL A 373 18.56 -8.21 10.17
CA VAL A 373 18.91 -7.65 8.85
C VAL A 373 19.50 -8.79 8.02
N ARG A 374 18.97 -9.02 6.82
CA ARG A 374 19.29 -10.24 6.04
C ARG A 374 20.43 -9.97 5.06
N ALA A 375 21.32 -10.95 4.96
CA ALA A 375 22.38 -10.97 3.96
C ALA A 375 21.88 -11.43 2.59
N ARG A 376 22.73 -11.24 1.57
CA ARG A 376 22.54 -11.84 0.25
C ARG A 376 22.29 -13.36 0.33
N GLY A 377 21.43 -13.86 -0.56
CA GLY A 377 21.22 -15.30 -0.75
C GLY A 377 20.12 -15.89 0.14
N VAL A 378 19.40 -15.06 0.89
CA VAL A 378 18.37 -15.48 1.85
C VAL A 378 16.97 -15.13 1.34
N MET A 379 16.03 -16.06 1.53
CA MET A 379 14.61 -15.83 1.30
C MET A 379 13.96 -15.10 2.47
N GLU A 380 13.00 -14.24 2.16
CA GLU A 380 12.20 -13.48 3.10
C GLU A 380 10.71 -13.61 2.75
N LYS A 381 9.86 -13.26 3.70
CA LYS A 381 8.41 -13.21 3.53
C LYS A 381 7.78 -12.49 4.72
N CYS A 382 6.54 -12.05 4.59
CA CYS A 382 5.75 -11.63 5.74
C CYS A 382 5.75 -12.74 6.82
N THR A 383 5.97 -12.34 8.07
CA THR A 383 6.03 -13.19 9.26
C THR A 383 4.87 -12.91 10.23
N TYR A 384 3.86 -12.13 9.82
CA TYR A 384 2.89 -11.49 10.71
C TYR A 384 3.55 -10.69 11.84
N CYS A 385 4.68 -10.02 11.53
CA CYS A 385 5.44 -9.25 12.52
C CYS A 385 5.75 -10.08 13.78
N VAL A 386 6.33 -11.28 13.58
CA VAL A 386 6.62 -12.23 14.66
C VAL A 386 7.35 -11.60 15.85
N GLN A 387 8.22 -10.62 15.62
CA GLN A 387 8.89 -9.85 16.66
C GLN A 387 7.91 -9.15 17.62
N ARG A 388 6.77 -8.66 17.12
CA ARG A 388 5.72 -8.04 17.93
C ARG A 388 4.90 -9.07 18.69
N ILE A 389 4.62 -10.21 18.05
CA ILE A 389 3.97 -11.37 18.69
C ILE A 389 4.81 -11.84 19.88
N ARG A 390 6.09 -12.15 19.65
CA ARG A 390 7.00 -12.66 20.68
C ARG A 390 7.22 -11.62 21.78
N ARG A 391 7.28 -10.33 21.45
CA ARG A 391 7.38 -9.26 22.44
C ARG A 391 6.15 -9.22 23.36
N ALA A 392 4.95 -9.20 22.80
CA ALA A 392 3.71 -9.21 23.58
C ALA A 392 3.58 -10.48 24.43
N GLU A 393 3.94 -11.64 23.90
CA GLU A 393 3.98 -12.90 24.66
C GLU A 393 4.92 -12.81 25.88
N ILE A 394 6.10 -12.21 25.71
CA ILE A 394 7.07 -12.02 26.80
C ILE A 394 6.51 -11.04 27.83
N ASP A 395 6.00 -9.88 27.39
CA ASP A 395 5.46 -8.85 28.27
C ASP A 395 4.26 -9.40 29.09
N CYS A 396 3.34 -10.15 28.46
CA CYS A 396 2.22 -10.79 29.16
C CYS A 396 2.68 -11.85 30.18
N LYS A 397 3.73 -12.62 29.85
CA LYS A 397 4.31 -13.60 30.79
C LYS A 397 4.94 -12.91 32.01
N LEU A 398 5.62 -11.79 31.81
CA LEU A 398 6.18 -10.98 32.90
C LEU A 398 5.08 -10.37 33.78
N GLU A 399 3.94 -10.00 33.18
CA GLU A 399 2.76 -9.48 33.88
C GLU A 399 1.87 -10.60 34.47
N HIS A 400 2.23 -11.87 34.31
CA HIS A 400 1.45 -13.03 34.76
C HIS A 400 0.00 -13.03 34.24
N ARG A 401 -0.21 -12.62 33.00
CA ARG A 401 -1.53 -12.61 32.35
C ARG A 401 -1.52 -13.31 30.99
N GLU A 402 -2.69 -13.69 30.54
CA GLU A 402 -2.88 -14.21 29.18
C GLU A 402 -2.85 -13.09 28.13
N LEU A 403 -2.56 -13.48 26.89
CA LEU A 403 -2.73 -12.62 25.72
C LEU A 403 -4.22 -12.35 25.49
N ARG A 404 -4.53 -11.11 25.14
CA ARG A 404 -5.87 -10.63 24.80
C ARG A 404 -5.84 -10.01 23.42
N ASP A 405 -7.00 -9.95 22.77
CA ASP A 405 -7.13 -9.20 21.53
C ASP A 405 -6.70 -7.73 21.74
N GLY A 406 -5.92 -7.21 20.80
CA GLY A 406 -5.31 -5.88 20.87
C GLY A 406 -3.94 -5.82 21.55
N ASP A 407 -3.48 -6.85 22.27
CA ASP A 407 -2.10 -6.87 22.80
C ASP A 407 -1.05 -6.96 21.67
N VAL A 408 -1.42 -7.53 20.52
CA VAL A 408 -0.59 -7.60 19.32
C VAL A 408 -1.26 -6.85 18.19
N ALA A 409 -0.59 -5.83 17.65
CA ALA A 409 -0.96 -5.19 16.40
C ALA A 409 0.19 -5.32 15.39
N THR A 410 -0.08 -5.91 14.24
CA THR A 410 0.93 -5.98 13.16
C THR A 410 1.19 -4.58 12.59
N ALA A 411 2.37 -4.34 12.01
CA ALA A 411 2.67 -3.03 11.44
C ALA A 411 1.70 -2.63 10.32
N CYS A 412 1.29 -3.58 9.48
CA CYS A 412 0.32 -3.32 8.42
C CYS A 412 -1.10 -3.06 8.94
N GLU A 413 -1.53 -3.68 10.03
CA GLU A 413 -2.79 -3.36 10.73
C GLU A 413 -2.73 -1.95 11.35
N GLN A 414 -1.70 -1.69 12.17
CA GLN A 414 -1.58 -0.43 12.91
C GLN A 414 -1.50 0.79 11.97
N ALA A 415 -0.82 0.64 10.83
CA ALA A 415 -0.64 1.74 9.89
C ALA A 415 -1.81 1.92 8.91
N CYS A 416 -2.77 0.98 8.83
CA CYS A 416 -3.86 1.06 7.88
C CYS A 416 -4.89 2.13 8.30
N PRO A 417 -5.03 3.25 7.57
CA PRO A 417 -5.92 4.34 7.99
C PRO A 417 -7.40 3.94 7.97
N THR A 418 -7.78 3.04 7.07
CA THR A 418 -9.16 2.54 6.95
C THR A 418 -9.43 1.31 7.83
N ARG A 419 -8.43 0.84 8.60
CA ARG A 419 -8.53 -0.37 9.43
C ARG A 419 -9.01 -1.60 8.65
N ALA A 420 -8.59 -1.69 7.39
CA ALA A 420 -8.94 -2.80 6.50
C ALA A 420 -8.30 -4.13 6.92
N ILE A 421 -7.11 -4.09 7.54
CA ILE A 421 -6.38 -5.27 8.01
C ILE A 421 -6.68 -5.46 9.49
N VAL A 422 -7.15 -6.65 9.88
CA VAL A 422 -7.37 -7.05 11.27
C VAL A 422 -6.58 -8.32 11.53
N PHE A 423 -5.74 -8.32 12.55
CA PHE A 423 -4.92 -9.46 12.94
C PHE A 423 -5.25 -9.89 14.38
N GLY A 424 -5.13 -11.17 14.67
CA GLY A 424 -5.34 -11.68 16.03
C GLY A 424 -5.38 -13.19 16.13
N ASP A 425 -5.79 -13.67 17.30
CA ASP A 425 -5.99 -15.09 17.57
C ASP A 425 -7.33 -15.58 16.99
N ILE A 426 -7.28 -16.46 15.99
CA ILE A 426 -8.45 -17.09 15.36
C ILE A 426 -9.02 -18.26 16.17
N SER A 427 -8.33 -18.69 17.23
CA SER A 427 -8.84 -19.70 18.17
C SER A 427 -9.73 -19.09 19.26
N ASP A 428 -9.58 -17.79 19.57
CA ASP A 428 -10.50 -17.05 20.45
C ASP A 428 -11.75 -16.60 19.66
N PRO A 429 -12.95 -17.12 19.98
CA PRO A 429 -14.19 -16.73 19.29
C PRO A 429 -14.58 -15.27 19.49
N ARG A 430 -14.04 -14.60 20.53
CA ARG A 430 -14.36 -13.21 20.88
C ARG A 430 -13.40 -12.19 20.26
N SER A 431 -12.35 -12.64 19.57
CA SER A 431 -11.38 -11.73 18.94
C SER A 431 -12.01 -11.02 17.74
N ARG A 432 -11.56 -9.79 17.46
CA ARG A 432 -11.98 -9.01 16.28
C ARG A 432 -11.74 -9.79 14.98
N VAL A 433 -10.67 -10.58 14.89
CA VAL A 433 -10.38 -11.38 13.70
C VAL A 433 -11.41 -12.52 13.52
N SER A 434 -11.81 -13.18 14.60
CA SER A 434 -12.83 -14.24 14.57
C SER A 434 -14.20 -13.68 14.19
N GLU A 435 -14.58 -12.52 14.72
CA GLU A 435 -15.80 -11.80 14.32
C GLU A 435 -15.79 -11.52 12.80
N ARG A 436 -14.69 -10.99 12.28
CA ARG A 436 -14.54 -10.70 10.84
C ARG A 436 -14.58 -11.97 9.99
N ARG A 437 -14.07 -13.09 10.48
CA ARG A 437 -14.17 -14.40 9.81
C ARG A 437 -15.59 -14.96 9.78
N GLY A 438 -16.48 -14.51 10.65
CA GLY A 438 -17.91 -14.85 10.62
C GLY A 438 -18.71 -14.18 9.50
N SER A 439 -18.11 -13.23 8.77
CA SER A 439 -18.76 -12.49 7.69
C SER A 439 -19.15 -13.39 6.51
N SER A 440 -20.32 -13.17 5.94
CA SER A 440 -20.75 -13.82 4.67
C SER A 440 -19.89 -13.43 3.47
N ARG A 441 -19.10 -12.35 3.58
CA ARG A 441 -18.17 -11.89 2.53
C ARG A 441 -16.82 -12.61 2.55
N LEU A 442 -16.58 -13.48 3.53
CA LEU A 442 -15.28 -14.13 3.73
C LEU A 442 -14.94 -15.08 2.59
N TYR A 443 -13.73 -14.99 2.06
CA TYR A 443 -13.18 -15.95 1.12
C TYR A 443 -11.67 -16.14 1.29
N GLY A 444 -11.13 -17.24 0.76
CA GLY A 444 -9.70 -17.50 0.65
C GLY A 444 -9.23 -17.29 -0.78
N VAL A 445 -8.13 -16.56 -0.96
CA VAL A 445 -7.50 -16.48 -2.28
C VAL A 445 -6.88 -17.83 -2.60
N LEU A 446 -7.25 -18.41 -3.74
CA LEU A 446 -6.79 -19.73 -4.20
C LEU A 446 -7.09 -20.84 -3.15
N ALA A 447 -8.27 -20.80 -2.52
CA ALA A 447 -8.70 -21.81 -1.55
C ALA A 447 -8.78 -23.22 -2.19
N GLU A 448 -9.09 -23.28 -3.48
CA GLU A 448 -9.14 -24.49 -4.30
C GLU A 448 -7.83 -25.28 -4.33
N GLU A 449 -6.69 -24.62 -4.09
CA GLU A 449 -5.36 -25.26 -4.03
C GLU A 449 -5.15 -26.06 -2.73
N GLY A 450 -6.07 -25.98 -1.77
CA GLY A 450 -5.98 -26.75 -0.52
C GLY A 450 -4.88 -26.33 0.43
N THR A 451 -4.31 -25.13 0.25
CA THR A 451 -3.24 -24.57 1.09
C THR A 451 -3.74 -24.16 2.48
N ARG A 452 -5.05 -23.95 2.65
CA ARG A 452 -5.71 -23.49 3.89
C ARG A 452 -5.06 -22.21 4.43
N PRO A 453 -5.21 -21.08 3.73
CA PRO A 453 -4.60 -19.82 4.14
C PRO A 453 -5.18 -19.29 5.46
N ARG A 454 -4.32 -18.77 6.33
CA ARG A 454 -4.71 -18.14 7.59
C ARG A 454 -5.17 -16.71 7.40
N THR A 455 -4.61 -16.01 6.42
CA THR A 455 -5.21 -14.78 5.91
C THR A 455 -6.46 -15.12 5.10
N ARG A 456 -7.57 -14.45 5.41
CA ARG A 456 -8.79 -14.47 4.60
C ARG A 456 -9.14 -13.04 4.19
N TYR A 457 -9.96 -12.91 3.16
CA TYR A 457 -10.36 -11.62 2.61
C TYR A 457 -11.86 -11.44 2.73
N LEU A 458 -12.33 -10.20 2.91
CA LEU A 458 -13.73 -9.85 2.73
C LEU A 458 -13.90 -9.24 1.35
N ALA A 459 -14.81 -9.80 0.55
CA ALA A 459 -15.13 -9.28 -0.78
C ALA A 459 -15.64 -7.83 -0.71
N ARG A 460 -15.38 -7.07 -1.77
CA ARG A 460 -15.87 -5.69 -1.93
C ARG A 460 -17.35 -5.71 -2.30
N ILE A 461 -18.16 -4.91 -1.62
CA ILE A 461 -19.59 -4.75 -1.94
C ILE A 461 -19.78 -3.37 -2.54
N LYS A 462 -20.20 -3.33 -3.80
CA LYS A 462 -20.46 -2.08 -4.51
C LYS A 462 -21.90 -1.63 -4.23
N ASN A 463 -22.06 -0.37 -3.88
CA ASN A 463 -23.37 0.26 -3.74
C ASN A 463 -23.52 1.28 -4.85
N SER A 464 -24.14 0.88 -5.98
CA SER A 464 -24.35 1.77 -7.12
C SER A 464 -25.70 2.48 -6.99
N PRO A 465 -25.80 3.79 -7.31
CA PRO A 465 -27.05 4.55 -7.21
C PRO A 465 -28.19 3.99 -8.09
N GLU A 466 -27.84 3.36 -9.20
CA GLU A 466 -28.77 2.72 -10.14
C GLU A 466 -29.52 1.52 -9.53
N GLU A 467 -29.10 1.03 -8.36
CA GLU A 467 -29.73 -0.10 -7.65
C GLU A 467 -30.84 0.34 -6.66
N ASP A 468 -30.97 1.65 -6.38
CA ASP A 468 -31.98 2.20 -5.46
C ASP A 468 -33.25 2.75 -6.19
N THR A 469 -33.34 2.57 -7.51
CA THR A 469 -34.54 2.84 -8.35
C THR A 469 -35.19 1.55 -8.80
#